data_AF-A0AAV4KDF2-F1
#
_entry.id   AF-A0AAV4KDF2-F1
#
_cell.length_a   1.000
_cell.length_b   1.000
_cell.length_c   1.000
_cell.angle_alpha   90.00
_cell.angle_beta   90.00
_cell.angle_gamma   90.00
#
_symmetry.space_group_name_H-M   'P 1'
#
loop_
_entity.id
_entity.type
_entity.pdbx_description
1 polymer ?
#
loop_
_entity_poly.entity_id
_entity_poly.type
_entity_poly.pdbx_seq_one_letter_code
_entity_poly.pdbx_strand_id
1 'polypeptide(L)'
;MHPYRGIRITARPGVSLLSLVFAEKHRDHFPAWEPWARYVLAQFKRDSLSLSHTPAHAELLRELRALPDFSRLWRHVTPAQDVTPLMPIRYAPPRAPHLTFTLVRVQFVGTPELWGIVFLPEESATKLA
;
A
#
# COMPACT_ATOMS: atom_id res chain seq x y z
N MET A 1 7.67 29.87 0.10
CA MET A 1 8.14 28.58 0.67
C MET A 1 7.10 28.09 1.66
N HIS A 2 6.37 27.03 1.33
CA HIS A 2 5.51 26.33 2.28
C HIS A 2 6.17 24.99 2.62
N PRO A 3 6.38 24.66 3.90
CA PRO A 3 6.91 23.35 4.25
C PRO A 3 5.84 22.31 3.93
N TYR A 4 6.16 21.36 3.05
CA TYR A 4 5.40 20.13 2.94
C TYR A 4 5.39 19.48 4.33
N ARG A 5 4.28 19.59 5.06
CA ARG A 5 4.00 18.80 6.25
C ARG A 5 3.79 17.37 5.76
N GLY A 6 4.89 16.63 5.60
CA GLY A 6 4.84 15.21 5.30
C GLY A 6 3.98 14.52 6.37
N ILE A 7 3.01 13.71 5.94
CA ILE A 7 2.25 12.86 6.85
C ILE A 7 3.25 11.86 7.42
N ARG A 8 3.69 12.09 8.66
CA ARG A 8 4.45 11.08 9.41
C ARG A 8 3.47 10.04 9.91
N ILE A 9 3.36 8.93 9.17
CA ILE A 9 2.71 7.72 9.67
C ILE A 9 3.72 7.03 10.59
N THR A 10 3.62 7.27 11.90
CA THR A 10 4.39 6.52 12.90
C THR A 10 3.72 5.16 13.11
N ALA A 11 4.06 4.20 12.25
CA ALA A 11 3.72 2.80 12.48
C ALA A 11 4.60 2.27 13.62
N ARG A 12 4.00 1.61 14.62
CA ARG A 12 4.78 0.84 15.61
C ARG A 12 5.52 -0.28 14.86
N PRO A 13 6.74 -0.67 15.26
CA PRO A 13 7.38 -1.87 14.72
C PRO A 13 6.41 -3.07 14.80
N GLY A 14 6.37 -3.87 13.73
CA GLY A 14 5.46 -5.02 13.64
C GLY A 14 4.04 -4.71 13.15
N VAL A 15 3.70 -3.44 12.86
CA VAL A 15 2.39 -3.12 12.26
C VAL A 15 2.37 -3.47 10.78
N SER A 16 1.38 -4.27 10.38
CA SER A 16 1.13 -4.58 8.97
C SER A 16 0.77 -3.34 8.17
N LEU A 17 1.35 -3.19 6.98
CA LEU A 17 0.97 -2.16 6.02
C LEU A 17 -0.53 -2.20 5.70
N LEU A 18 -1.13 -3.39 5.65
CA LEU A 18 -2.56 -3.54 5.40
C LEU A 18 -3.40 -2.90 6.51
N SER A 19 -2.95 -2.92 7.76
CA SER A 19 -3.64 -2.24 8.86
C SER A 19 -3.67 -0.73 8.66
N LEU A 20 -2.67 -0.15 7.98
CA LEU A 20 -2.65 1.27 7.63
C LEU A 20 -3.53 1.57 6.41
N VAL A 21 -3.44 0.73 5.36
CA VAL A 21 -4.22 0.86 4.13
C VAL A 21 -5.72 0.76 4.42
N PHE A 22 -6.13 -0.17 5.28
CA PHE A 22 -7.54 -0.46 5.57
C PHE A 22 -8.08 0.25 6.81
N ALA A 23 -7.28 1.09 7.47
CA ALA A 23 -7.78 1.92 8.55
C ALA A 23 -8.65 3.06 8.00
N GLU A 24 -9.87 3.17 8.51
CA GLU A 24 -10.88 4.15 8.07
C GLU A 24 -10.34 5.58 8.06
N LYS A 25 -9.60 5.98 9.10
CA LYS A 25 -8.97 7.30 9.25
C LYS A 25 -8.02 7.70 8.10
N HIS A 26 -7.54 6.74 7.31
CA HIS A 26 -6.62 6.98 6.22
C HIS A 26 -7.31 6.99 4.85
N ARG A 27 -8.55 6.50 4.75
CA ARG A 27 -9.28 6.36 3.49
C ARG A 27 -9.38 7.68 2.73
N ASP A 28 -9.77 8.76 3.40
CA ASP A 28 -9.98 10.07 2.78
C ASP A 28 -8.68 10.74 2.32
N HIS A 29 -7.53 10.25 2.77
CA HIS A 29 -6.23 10.75 2.31
C HIS A 29 -5.86 10.18 0.94
N PHE A 30 -6.51 9.11 0.48
CA PHE A 30 -6.18 8.44 -0.78
C PHE A 30 -7.33 8.56 -1.79
N PRO A 31 -7.33 9.54 -2.71
CA PRO A 31 -8.44 9.78 -3.65
C PRO A 31 -8.71 8.63 -4.63
N ALA A 32 -7.77 7.69 -4.78
CA ALA A 32 -7.94 6.42 -5.49
C ALA A 32 -7.73 5.21 -4.55
N TRP A 33 -8.24 5.31 -3.32
CA TRP A 33 -8.00 4.33 -2.25
C TRP A 33 -8.33 2.90 -2.66
N GLU A 34 -9.51 2.62 -3.23
CA GLU A 34 -9.92 1.23 -3.49
C GLU A 34 -9.04 0.52 -4.53
N PRO A 35 -8.72 1.11 -5.71
CA PRO A 35 -7.74 0.52 -6.63
C PRO A 35 -6.40 0.22 -5.96
N TRP A 36 -5.89 1.14 -5.14
CA TRP A 36 -4.64 0.94 -4.41
C TRP A 36 -4.74 -0.16 -3.35
N ALA A 37 -5.83 -0.18 -2.57
CA ALA A 37 -6.08 -1.20 -1.56
C ALA A 37 -6.19 -2.60 -2.18
N ARG A 38 -6.89 -2.73 -3.32
CA ARG A 38 -6.97 -3.99 -4.09
C ARG A 38 -5.59 -4.45 -4.56
N TYR A 39 -4.78 -3.53 -5.06
CA TYR A 39 -3.42 -3.83 -5.49
C TYR A 39 -2.54 -4.32 -4.35
N VAL A 40 -2.44 -3.58 -3.25
CA VAL A 40 -1.64 -3.97 -2.08
C VAL A 40 -2.14 -5.30 -1.51
N LEU A 41 -3.45 -5.53 -1.52
CA LEU A 41 -4.05 -6.77 -1.05
C LEU A 41 -3.72 -7.97 -1.96
N ALA A 42 -3.78 -7.82 -3.28
CA ALA A 42 -3.41 -8.87 -4.23
C ALA A 42 -1.96 -9.30 -4.04
N GLN A 43 -1.08 -8.33 -3.80
CA GLN A 43 0.33 -8.55 -3.50
C GLN A 43 0.53 -9.28 -2.18
N PHE A 44 -0.11 -8.83 -1.09
CA PHE A 44 -0.05 -9.53 0.19
C PHE A 44 -0.53 -10.98 0.09
N LYS A 45 -1.62 -11.25 -0.65
CA LYS A 45 -2.13 -12.61 -0.84
C LYS A 45 -1.11 -13.52 -1.53
N ARG A 46 -0.39 -12.99 -2.52
CA ARG A 46 0.68 -13.72 -3.20
C ARG A 46 1.83 -13.99 -2.23
N ASP A 47 2.36 -12.93 -1.62
CA ASP A 47 3.62 -12.99 -0.87
C ASP A 47 3.47 -13.77 0.44
N SER A 48 2.27 -13.74 1.03
CA SER A 48 1.99 -14.45 2.27
C SER A 48 1.54 -15.91 2.07
N LEU A 49 1.45 -16.39 0.82
CA LEU A 49 0.94 -17.74 0.53
C LEU A 49 1.79 -18.83 1.21
N SER A 50 3.12 -18.72 1.13
CA SER A 50 4.05 -19.64 1.78
C SER A 50 3.96 -19.61 3.32
N LEU A 51 3.44 -18.52 3.88
CA LEU A 51 3.30 -18.29 5.33
C LEU A 51 1.89 -18.62 5.85
N SER A 52 0.98 -19.06 4.98
CA SER A 52 -0.45 -19.27 5.31
C SER A 52 -0.72 -20.30 6.42
N HIS A 53 0.24 -21.18 6.68
CA HIS A 53 0.17 -22.20 7.73
C HIS A 53 0.69 -21.71 9.09
N THR A 54 1.28 -20.51 9.15
CA THR A 54 1.92 -20.02 10.38
C THR A 54 0.89 -19.38 11.33
N PRO A 55 1.07 -19.51 12.66
CA PRO A 55 0.20 -18.85 13.63
C PRO A 55 0.16 -17.32 13.46
N ALA A 56 1.32 -16.71 13.18
CA ALA A 56 1.44 -15.27 12.95
C ALA A 56 0.58 -14.80 11.76
N HIS A 57 0.50 -15.59 10.69
CA HIS A 57 -0.37 -15.27 9.55
C HIS A 57 -1.85 -15.36 9.92
N ALA A 58 -2.24 -16.39 10.66
CA ALA A 58 -3.61 -16.56 11.14
C ALA A 58 -4.05 -15.42 12.06
N GLU A 59 -3.17 -15.00 12.98
CA GLU A 59 -3.39 -13.86 13.88
C GLU A 59 -3.54 -12.55 13.11
N LEU A 60 -2.63 -12.27 12.17
CA LEU A 60 -2.71 -11.10 11.32
C LEU A 60 -4.02 -11.07 10.51
N LEU A 61 -4.43 -12.19 9.92
CA LEU A 61 -5.69 -12.25 9.18
C LEU A 61 -6.90 -12.04 10.09
N ARG A 62 -6.88 -12.54 11.33
CA ARG A 62 -7.93 -12.30 12.32
C ARG A 62 -8.05 -10.81 12.61
N GLU A 63 -6.94 -10.11 12.83
CA GLU A 63 -6.91 -8.67 13.07
C GLU A 63 -7.41 -7.87 11.86
N LEU A 64 -6.92 -8.18 10.67
CA LEU A 64 -7.32 -7.48 9.45
C LEU A 64 -8.79 -7.70 9.12
N ARG A 65 -9.36 -8.88 9.40
CA ARG A 65 -10.80 -9.15 9.20
C ARG A 65 -11.71 -8.30 10.08
N ALA A 66 -11.21 -7.73 11.18
CA ALA A 66 -11.96 -6.76 11.97
C ALA A 66 -12.17 -5.43 11.22
N LEU A 67 -11.40 -5.16 10.16
CA LEU A 67 -11.56 -3.98 9.31
C LEU A 67 -12.62 -4.26 8.22
N PRO A 68 -13.74 -3.52 8.17
CA PRO A 68 -14.86 -3.84 7.27
C PRO A 68 -14.46 -3.89 5.79
N ASP A 69 -13.68 -2.91 5.35
CA ASP A 69 -13.21 -2.81 3.98
C ASP A 69 -12.23 -3.93 3.60
N PHE A 70 -11.42 -4.39 4.54
CA PHE A 70 -10.54 -5.54 4.31
C PHE A 70 -11.37 -6.80 4.10
N SER A 71 -12.33 -7.06 4.99
CA SER A 71 -13.22 -8.23 4.88
C SER A 71 -14.03 -8.22 3.58
N ARG A 72 -14.49 -7.04 3.15
CA ARG A 72 -15.17 -6.84 1.86
C ARG A 72 -14.26 -7.19 0.69
N LEU A 73 -13.07 -6.59 0.61
CA LEU A 73 -12.16 -6.78 -0.54
C LEU A 73 -11.49 -8.16 -0.55
N TRP A 74 -11.21 -8.75 0.62
CA TRP A 74 -10.55 -10.05 0.75
C TRP A 74 -11.24 -11.14 -0.05
N ARG A 75 -12.58 -11.14 -0.14
CA ARG A 75 -13.33 -12.18 -0.85
C ARG A 75 -13.23 -12.08 -2.37
N HIS A 76 -12.92 -10.90 -2.89
CA HIS A 76 -13.03 -10.60 -4.33
C HIS A 76 -11.68 -10.33 -5.00
N VAL A 77 -10.62 -10.10 -4.23
CA VAL A 77 -9.28 -9.87 -4.77
C VAL A 77 -8.55 -11.20 -4.93
N THR A 78 -8.11 -11.52 -6.14
CA THR A 78 -7.23 -12.67 -6.41
C THR A 78 -5.77 -12.33 -6.07
N PRO A 79 -4.93 -13.32 -5.72
CA PRO A 79 -3.49 -13.10 -5.57
C PRO A 79 -2.88 -12.57 -6.88
N ALA A 80 -1.90 -11.67 -6.75
CA ALA A 80 -1.22 -11.10 -7.91
C ALA A 80 -0.44 -12.15 -8.72
N GLN A 81 -0.42 -12.02 -10.05
CA GLN A 81 0.30 -12.92 -10.96
C GLN A 81 1.76 -12.52 -11.22
N ASP A 82 2.10 -11.23 -11.07
CA ASP A 82 3.48 -10.73 -11.25
C ASP A 82 4.24 -10.55 -9.92
N VAL A 83 5.55 -10.85 -9.95
CA VAL A 83 6.48 -10.71 -8.82
C VAL A 83 6.98 -9.28 -8.61
N THR A 84 7.01 -8.47 -9.67
CA THR A 84 7.59 -7.12 -9.64
C THR A 84 6.57 -6.11 -10.13
N PRO A 85 5.65 -5.70 -9.26
CA PRO A 85 4.53 -4.90 -9.73
C PRO A 85 4.91 -3.41 -9.72
N LEU A 86 4.68 -2.77 -10.86
CA LEU A 86 4.66 -1.32 -11.01
C LEU A 86 3.20 -0.90 -11.00
N MET A 87 2.82 0.01 -10.11
CA MET A 87 1.46 0.58 -10.13
C MET A 87 1.54 2.10 -10.23
N PRO A 88 0.98 2.70 -11.30
CA PRO A 88 0.75 4.14 -11.31
C PRO A 88 -0.34 4.46 -10.29
N ILE A 89 -0.06 5.43 -9.42
CA ILE A 89 -0.98 5.97 -8.44
C ILE A 89 -1.11 7.47 -8.72
N ARG A 90 -2.36 7.91 -8.87
CA ARG A 90 -2.71 9.32 -8.93
C ARG A 90 -3.15 9.78 -7.56
N TYR A 91 -2.47 10.78 -7.03
CA TYR A 91 -2.73 11.35 -5.73
C TYR A 91 -3.12 12.81 -5.89
N ALA A 92 -4.31 13.15 -5.39
CA ALA A 92 -4.88 14.49 -5.43
C ALA A 92 -5.03 15.00 -4.00
N PRO A 93 -3.98 15.60 -3.40
CA PRO A 93 -4.12 16.19 -2.08
C PRO A 93 -5.11 17.38 -2.14
N PRO A 94 -5.92 17.62 -1.10
CA PRO A 94 -6.97 18.64 -1.13
C PRO A 94 -6.52 20.08 -1.44
N ARG A 95 -5.22 20.37 -1.33
CA ARG A 95 -4.63 21.72 -1.47
C ARG A 95 -3.35 21.74 -2.31
N ALA A 96 -3.09 20.72 -3.12
CA ALA A 96 -1.90 20.68 -3.99
C ALA A 96 -2.25 20.10 -5.37
N PRO A 97 -1.44 20.41 -6.41
CA PRO A 97 -1.64 19.85 -7.73
C PRO A 97 -1.62 18.32 -7.68
N HIS A 98 -2.29 17.69 -8.65
CA HIS A 98 -2.27 16.24 -8.81
C HIS A 98 -0.82 15.75 -8.92
N LEU A 99 -0.44 14.88 -8.00
CA LEU A 99 0.84 14.18 -8.03
C LEU A 99 0.59 12.81 -8.65
N THR A 100 1.31 12.52 -9.74
CA THR A 100 1.34 11.17 -10.31
C THR A 100 2.64 10.52 -9.89
N PHE A 101 2.55 9.32 -9.34
CA PHE A 101 3.72 8.53 -8.99
C PHE A 101 3.53 7.06 -9.36
N THR A 102 4.62 6.41 -9.75
CA THR A 102 4.67 4.96 -9.88
C THR A 102 5.17 4.37 -8.58
N LEU A 103 4.37 3.49 -7.97
CA LEU A 103 4.81 2.62 -6.88
C LEU A 103 5.62 1.48 -7.45
N VAL A 104 6.86 1.37 -6.99
CA VAL A 104 7.80 0.29 -7.32
C VAL A 104 8.03 -0.54 -6.06
N ARG A 105 7.85 -1.86 -6.18
CA ARG A 105 8.29 -2.80 -5.14
C ARG A 105 9.65 -3.38 -5.52
N VAL A 106 10.58 -3.34 -4.58
CA VAL A 106 11.94 -3.85 -4.77
C VAL A 106 12.17 -4.95 -3.75
N GLN A 107 12.54 -6.15 -4.19
CA GLN A 107 12.98 -7.21 -3.29
C GLN A 107 14.49 -7.09 -3.08
N PHE A 108 14.94 -7.22 -1.83
CA PHE A 108 16.37 -7.15 -1.53
C PHE A 108 17.05 -8.49 -1.87
N VAL A 109 18.18 -8.43 -2.56
CA VAL A 109 18.98 -9.61 -2.89
C VAL A 109 19.57 -10.20 -1.61
N GLY A 110 19.41 -11.52 -1.42
CA GLY A 110 19.89 -12.22 -0.22
C GLY A 110 18.99 -12.06 1.00
N THR A 111 17.85 -11.37 0.88
CA THR A 111 16.86 -11.23 1.98
C THR A 111 15.43 -11.25 1.41
N PRO A 112 14.95 -12.42 0.94
CA PRO A 112 13.68 -12.53 0.21
C PRO A 112 12.43 -12.11 1.00
N GLU A 113 12.53 -12.08 2.33
CA GLU A 113 11.52 -11.62 3.27
C GLU A 113 11.39 -10.08 3.33
N LEU A 114 12.38 -9.34 2.83
CA LEU A 114 12.38 -7.88 2.85
C LEU A 114 11.98 -7.28 1.50
N TRP A 115 11.07 -6.31 1.58
CA TRP A 115 10.59 -5.54 0.44
C TRP A 115 10.70 -4.05 0.71
N GLY A 116 11.28 -3.32 -0.26
CA GLY A 116 11.20 -1.87 -0.35
C GLY A 116 9.97 -1.44 -1.15
N ILE A 117 9.30 -0.38 -0.69
CA ILE A 117 8.24 0.30 -1.46
C ILE A 117 8.74 1.70 -1.77
N VAL A 118 8.93 1.98 -3.06
CA VAL A 118 9.44 3.27 -3.56
C VAL A 118 8.35 3.95 -4.36
N PHE A 119 8.15 5.24 -4.13
CA PHE A 119 7.24 6.07 -4.91
C PHE A 119 8.08 6.95 -5.84
N LEU A 120 8.03 6.67 -7.14
CA LEU A 120 8.73 7.44 -8.16
C LEU A 120 7.78 8.48 -8.74
N PRO A 121 8.08 9.78 -8.68
CA PRO A 121 7.26 10.78 -9.36
C PRO A 121 7.33 10.56 -10.88
N GLU A 122 6.20 10.65 -11.57
CA GLU A 122 6.21 10.77 -13.03
C GLU A 122 6.53 12.22 -13.38
N GLU A 123 7.61 12.46 -14.14
CA GLU A 123 7.92 13.81 -14.61
C GLU A 123 6.86 14.27 -15.61
N SER A 124 5.94 15.12 -15.16
CA SER A 124 5.33 16.19 -15.97
C SER A 124 4.71 17.27 -15.08
N ALA A 125 5.26 18.48 -15.24
CA ALA A 125 4.84 19.78 -14.70
C ALA A 125 5.20 20.10 -13.23
N THR A 126 6.51 20.22 -12.95
CA THR A 126 6.98 21.39 -12.20
C THR A 126 7.95 22.19 -13.07
N LYS A 127 7.42 22.82 -14.13
CA LYS A 127 7.91 24.13 -14.52
C LYS A 127 7.11 25.12 -13.69
N LEU A 128 7.69 25.58 -12.59
CA LEU A 128 7.24 26.81 -11.95
C LEU A 128 7.43 27.92 -12.99
N ALA A 129 6.32 28.45 -13.48
CA ALA A 129 6.28 29.75 -14.15
C ALA A 129 6.36 30.86 -13.11
#